data_AF-A0A521DVI2-F1
#
_entry.id   AF-A0A521DVI2-F1
#
_cell.length_a   1.000
_cell.length_b   1.000
_cell.length_c   1.000
_cell.angle_alpha   90.00
_cell.angle_beta   90.00
_cell.angle_gamma   90.00
#
_symmetry.space_group_name_H-M   'P 1'
#
loop_
_entity.id
_entity.type
_entity.pdbx_description
1 polymer ?
#
loop_
_entity_poly.entity_id
_entity_poly.type
_entity_poly.pdbx_seq_one_letter_code
_entity_poly.pdbx_strand_id
1 'polypeptide(L)' 'MTQELLTSVFGWMAVINLAVLLFSTLMVVLMQDWAAGIHSRMFQMDRADVKRAYFRYLANYKILVLIFSIVPWLALKLA' A
#
# COMPACT_ATOMS: atom_id res chain seq x y z
N MET A 1 -23.02 13.53 9.99
CA MET A 1 -21.58 13.88 9.87
C MET A 1 -21.46 15.10 8.98
N THR A 2 -20.55 16.03 9.27
CA THR A 2 -20.29 17.19 8.40
C THR A 2 -19.40 16.77 7.22
N GLN A 3 -19.59 17.40 6.06
CA GLN A 3 -18.75 17.18 4.86
C GLN A 3 -17.28 17.44 5.15
N GLU A 4 -16.99 18.44 5.99
CA GLU A 4 -15.62 18.78 6.43
C GLU A 4 -14.95 17.64 7.21
N LEU A 5 -15.68 16.99 8.12
CA LEU A 5 -15.17 15.85 8.88
C LEU A 5 -14.85 14.67 7.94
N LEU A 6 -15.76 14.36 7.01
CA LEU A 6 -15.55 13.31 6.00
C LEU A 6 -14.33 13.60 5.12
N THR A 7 -14.22 14.83 4.65
CA THR A 7 -13.08 15.27 3.82
C THR A 7 -11.77 15.12 4.58
N SER A 8 -11.76 15.48 5.87
CA SER A 8 -10.56 15.35 6.72
C SER A 8 -10.19 13.88 6.96
N VAL A 9 -11.18 13.02 7.24
CA VAL A 9 -10.95 11.59 7.47
C VAL A 9 -10.40 10.91 6.21
N PHE A 10 -11.04 11.07 5.06
CA PHE A 10 -10.54 10.47 3.81
C PHE A 10 -9.21 11.08 3.37
N GLY A 11 -8.94 12.36 3.67
CA GLY A 11 -7.67 13.01 3.40
C GLY A 11 -6.51 12.38 4.19
N TRP A 12 -6.67 12.23 5.51
CA TRP A 12 -5.67 11.55 6.34
C TRP A 12 -5.56 10.07 6.02
N MET A 13 -6.66 9.40 5.68
CA MET A 13 -6.64 8.02 5.21
C MET A 13 -5.79 7.89 3.93
N ALA A 14 -5.91 8.82 2.99
CA ALA A 14 -5.09 8.83 1.77
C ALA A 14 -3.60 9.07 2.09
N VAL A 15 -3.28 10.06 2.93
CA VAL A 15 -1.90 10.37 3.32
C VAL A 15 -1.23 9.17 3.99
N ILE A 16 -1.86 8.57 5.00
CA ILE A 16 -1.30 7.45 5.74
C ILE A 16 -1.11 6.24 4.82
N ASN A 17 -2.12 5.88 4.02
CA ASN A 17 -2.01 4.73 3.13
C ASN A 17 -0.98 4.93 2.00
N LEU A 18 -0.84 6.16 1.49
CA LEU A 18 0.23 6.49 0.54
C LEU A 18 1.62 6.40 1.18
N ALA A 19 1.78 6.87 2.42
CA ALA A 19 3.04 6.76 3.15
C ALA A 19 3.43 5.29 3.38
N VAL A 20 2.48 4.45 3.79
CA VAL A 20 2.72 3.00 3.94
C VAL A 20 3.04 2.36 2.60
N LEU A 21 2.32 2.68 1.53
CA LEU A 21 2.58 2.13 0.19
C LEU A 21 3.99 2.53 -0.29
N LEU A 22 4.38 3.79 -0.11
CA LEU A 22 5.71 4.28 -0.45
C LEU A 22 6.79 3.58 0.38
N PHE A 23 6.63 3.52 1.69
CA PHE A 23 7.56 2.84 2.58
C PHE A 23 7.74 1.37 2.20
N SER A 24 6.64 0.63 2.03
CA SER A 24 6.66 -0.78 1.61
C SER A 24 7.33 -0.95 0.24
N THR A 25 7.07 -0.05 -0.71
CA THR A 25 7.71 -0.08 -2.04
C THR A 25 9.22 0.10 -1.91
N LEU A 26 9.67 1.09 -1.12
CA LEU A 26 11.08 1.33 -0.88
C LEU A 26 11.75 0.13 -0.20
N MET A 27 11.14 -0.46 0.82
CA MET A 27 11.68 -1.65 1.49
C MET A 27 11.84 -2.81 0.51
N VAL A 28 10.82 -3.10 -0.31
CA VAL A 28 10.89 -4.18 -1.30
C VAL A 28 11.99 -3.92 -2.34
N VAL A 29 12.11 -2.69 -2.85
CA VAL A 29 13.06 -2.31 -3.89
C VAL A 29 14.50 -2.23 -3.38
N LEU A 30 14.72 -1.76 -2.15
CA LEU A 30 16.06 -1.61 -1.58
C LEU A 30 16.60 -2.92 -1.00
N MET A 31 15.73 -3.77 -0.45
CA MET A 31 16.16 -4.96 0.29
C MET A 31 16.17 -6.23 -0.58
N GLN A 32 15.47 -6.22 -1.73
CA GLN A 32 15.46 -7.24 -2.79
C GLN A 32 15.71 -8.68 -2.30
N ASP A 33 16.90 -9.23 -2.59
CA ASP A 33 17.29 -10.61 -2.32
C ASP A 33 17.47 -10.91 -0.83
N TRP A 34 17.86 -9.92 -0.03
CA TRP A 34 18.00 -10.08 1.41
C TRP A 34 16.64 -10.37 2.06
N ALA A 35 15.64 -9.53 1.78
CA ALA A 35 14.29 -9.71 2.29
C ALA A 35 13.65 -10.99 1.74
N ALA A 36 13.80 -11.25 0.44
CA ALA A 36 13.28 -12.46 -0.18
C ALA A 36 13.90 -13.74 0.41
N GLY A 37 15.19 -13.73 0.74
CA GLY A 37 15.88 -14.87 1.37
C GLY A 37 15.47 -15.12 2.82
N ILE A 38 15.12 -14.07 3.58
CA ILE A 38 14.57 -14.23 4.94
C ILE A 38 13.17 -14.84 4.88
N HIS A 39 12.27 -14.24 4.09
CA HIS A 39 10.87 -14.70 4.04
C HIS A 39 10.73 -16.06 3.33
N SER A 40 11.58 -16.35 2.34
CA SER A 40 11.67 -17.69 1.71
C SER A 40 11.96 -18.78 2.74
N ARG A 41 12.92 -18.56 3.65
CA ARG A 41 13.24 -19.52 4.73
C ARG A 41 12.14 -19.58 5.79
N MET A 42 11.60 -18.42 6.17
CA MET A 42 10.54 -18.32 7.17
C MET A 42 9.27 -19.08 6.77
N PHE A 43 8.89 -19.00 5.49
CA PHE A 43 7.66 -19.58 4.97
C PHE A 43 7.87 -20.81 4.09
N GLN A 44 9.09 -21.36 4.04
CA GLN A 44 9.45 -22.55 3.26
C GLN A 44 8.98 -22.47 1.80
N MET A 45 9.26 -21.34 1.14
CA MET A 45 8.85 -21.06 -0.25
C MET A 45 10.02 -20.60 -1.10
N ASP A 46 9.90 -20.76 -2.42
CA ASP A 46 10.92 -20.30 -3.35
C ASP A 46 11.04 -18.76 -3.34
N ARG A 47 12.28 -18.27 -3.47
CA ARG A 47 12.55 -16.82 -3.50
C ARG A 47 11.81 -16.11 -4.63
N ALA A 48 11.61 -16.78 -5.77
CA ALA A 48 10.86 -16.24 -6.90
C ALA A 48 9.39 -16.01 -6.53
N ASP A 49 8.78 -16.92 -5.76
CA ASP A 49 7.41 -16.80 -5.29
C ASP A 49 7.26 -15.69 -4.26
N VAL A 50 8.25 -15.50 -3.37
CA VAL A 50 8.29 -14.36 -2.45
C VAL A 50 8.28 -13.03 -3.22
N LYS A 51 9.15 -12.89 -4.23
CA LYS A 51 9.22 -11.67 -5.06
C LYS A 51 7.91 -11.42 -5.80
N ARG A 52 7.29 -12.47 -6.35
CA ARG A 52 5.97 -12.39 -7.00
C ARG A 52 4.88 -11.97 -5.99
N ALA A 53 4.94 -12.48 -4.76
CA ALA A 53 4.03 -12.10 -3.69
C ALA A 53 4.19 -10.64 -3.28
N TYR A 54 5.42 -10.10 -3.21
CA TYR A 54 5.65 -8.67 -2.96
C TYR A 54 5.05 -7.78 -4.04
N PHE A 55 5.27 -8.12 -5.32
CA PHE A 55 4.67 -7.36 -6.42
C PHE A 55 3.14 -7.37 -6.33
N ARG A 56 2.53 -8.54 -6.06
CA ARG A 56 1.08 -8.67 -5.90
C ARG A 56 0.57 -7.88 -4.69
N TYR A 57 1.29 -7.92 -3.56
CA TYR A 57 0.97 -7.12 -2.39
C TYR A 57 0.97 -5.62 -2.71
N LEU A 58 2.02 -5.10 -3.33
CA LEU A 58 2.12 -3.69 -3.70
C LEU A 58 1.02 -3.28 -4.70
N ALA A 59 0.74 -4.11 -5.70
CA ALA A 59 -0.31 -3.86 -6.69
C ALA A 59 -1.71 -3.82 -6.04
N ASN A 60 -2.03 -4.82 -5.22
CA ASN A 60 -3.32 -4.89 -4.54
C ASN A 60 -3.48 -3.74 -3.54
N TYR A 61 -2.44 -3.45 -2.75
CA TYR A 61 -2.50 -2.37 -1.77
C TYR A 61 -2.66 -1.01 -2.47
N LYS A 62 -1.96 -0.77 -3.59
CA LYS A 62 -2.15 0.43 -4.42
C LYS A 62 -3.60 0.61 -4.88
N ILE A 63 -4.25 -0.47 -5.34
CA ILE A 63 -5.66 -0.43 -5.74
C ILE A 63 -6.56 -0.06 -4.55
N LEU A 64 -6.32 -0.65 -3.38
CA LEU A 64 -7.08 -0.33 -2.16
C LEU A 64 -6.91 1.14 -1.75
N VAL A 65 -5.68 1.68 -1.77
CA VAL A 65 -5.42 3.10 -1.48
C VAL A 65 -6.21 4.01 -2.43
N LEU A 66 -6.18 3.71 -3.73
CA LEU A 66 -6.89 4.49 -4.74
C LEU A 66 -8.40 4.48 -4.50
N ILE A 67 -9.00 3.28 -4.40
CA ILE A 67 -10.46 3.12 -4.34
C ILE A 67 -11.04 3.59 -3.00
N PHE A 68 -10.39 3.27 -1.88
CA PHE A 68 -10.96 3.49 -0.56
C PHE A 68 -10.49 4.76 0.14
N SER A 69 -9.43 5.41 -0.37
CA SER A 69 -8.89 6.63 0.26
C SER A 69 -8.92 7.82 -0.69
N ILE A 70 -8.26 7.71 -1.84
CA ILE A 70 -8.06 8.86 -2.75
C ILE A 70 -9.34 9.22 -3.49
N VAL A 71 -10.03 8.23 -4.09
CA VAL A 71 -11.26 8.48 -4.85
C VAL A 71 -12.36 9.14 -3.99
N PRO A 72 -12.67 8.65 -2.77
CA PRO A 72 -13.65 9.31 -1.91
C PRO A 72 -13.24 10.71 -1.46
N TRP A 73 -11.96 10.92 -1.16
CA TRP A 73 -11.44 12.25 -0.82
C TRP A 73 -11.60 13.24 -1.98
N LEU A 74 -11.25 12.82 -3.21
CA LEU A 74 -11.42 13.64 -4.40
C LEU A 74 -12.90 13.94 -4.67
N ALA A 75 -13.78 12.94 -4.53
CA ALA A 75 -15.22 13.14 -4.70
C ALA A 75 -15.76 14.22 -3.75
N LEU A 76 -15.33 14.20 -2.48
CA LEU A 76 -15.74 15.21 -1.48
C LEU A 76 -15.18 16.60 -1.73
N LYS A 77 -13.99 16.69 -2.34
CA LYS A 77 -13.34 17.97 -2.69
C LYS A 77 -13.91 18.60 -3.96
N LEU A 78 -14.52 17.80 -4.83
CA LEU A 78 -15.10 18.21 -6.11
C LEU A 78 -16.61 18.46 -6.04
N ALA A 79 -17.28 17.99 -4.99
CA ALA A 79 -18.68 18.25 -4.69
C ALA A 79 -18.87 19.61 -4.01
#